data_AF-A0A164RTV1-F1
#
_entry.id   AF-A0A164RTV1-F1
#
_cell.length_a   1.000
_cell.length_b   1.000
_cell.length_c   1.000
_cell.angle_alpha   90.00
_cell.angle_beta   90.00
_cell.angle_gamma   90.00
#
_symmetry.space_group_name_H-M   'P 1'
#
loop_
_entity.id
_entity.type
_entity.pdbx_description
1 polymer ?
#
loop_
_entity_poly.entity_id
_entity_poly.type
_entity_poly.pdbx_seq_one_letter_code
_entity_poly.pdbx_strand_id
1 'polypeptide(L)'
;MSHSTIHNTNTDSWKTTSLDFDDLTDRLIFVEEDELLPFGGFSVVHRAVHRSCRDKIFAVKVFRDRYKSEYHEEDTASLTLALDRNIIREMQIWSTISKHHPNILPFQGYCFYDRNGDAPILSLVSPWMRNGTLDQFLEDNYTVDQRKRIEILKDIVNGVLFLHKNGIVHGDLKPGSTDSM
;
A
#
# COMPACT_ATOMS: atom_id res chain seq x y z
N MET A 1 16.27 -36.32 38.47
CA MET A 1 15.19 -35.79 37.61
C MET A 1 15.59 -34.38 37.21
N SER A 2 16.13 -34.24 36.01
CA SER A 2 16.63 -32.99 35.43
C SER A 2 15.49 -32.23 34.76
N HIS A 3 15.14 -31.03 35.26
CA HIS A 3 14.30 -30.09 34.53
C HIS A 3 15.20 -29.20 33.67
N SER A 4 15.15 -29.43 32.35
CA SER A 4 15.75 -28.56 31.34
C SER A 4 14.85 -27.34 31.11
N THR A 5 15.37 -26.17 31.43
CA THR A 5 14.80 -24.88 31.05
C THR A 5 14.94 -24.70 29.54
N ILE A 6 13.82 -24.75 28.81
CA ILE A 6 13.78 -24.38 27.40
C ILE A 6 13.86 -22.85 27.33
N HIS A 7 15.03 -22.34 26.97
CA HIS A 7 15.17 -20.96 26.54
C HIS A 7 14.43 -20.78 25.22
N ASN A 8 13.26 -20.13 25.28
CA ASN A 8 12.57 -19.58 24.13
C ASN A 8 13.42 -18.42 23.59
N THR A 9 14.33 -18.71 22.68
CA THR A 9 15.00 -17.69 21.88
C THR A 9 14.26 -17.61 20.56
N ASN A 10 13.96 -16.38 20.14
CA ASN A 10 13.45 -16.01 18.81
C ASN A 10 11.94 -15.77 18.68
N THR A 11 11.43 -14.72 19.33
CA THR A 11 10.29 -13.95 18.81
C THR A 11 10.54 -12.47 19.08
N ASP A 12 10.46 -11.64 18.04
CA ASP A 12 10.49 -10.16 18.04
C ASP A 12 11.82 -9.47 17.65
N SER A 13 12.43 -9.88 16.54
CA SER A 13 13.48 -9.08 15.89
C SER A 13 12.96 -7.80 15.20
N TRP A 14 11.65 -7.62 15.07
CA TRP A 14 11.04 -6.48 14.36
C TRP A 14 10.70 -5.28 15.26
N LYS A 15 10.88 -5.38 16.59
CA LYS A 15 10.42 -4.37 17.55
C LYS A 15 11.29 -3.12 17.72
N THR A 16 12.44 -2.99 17.05
CA THR A 16 13.31 -1.82 17.27
C THR A 16 14.11 -1.40 16.04
N THR A 17 13.49 -1.42 14.86
CA THR A 17 14.12 -0.81 13.67
C THR A 17 13.53 0.58 13.51
N SER A 18 14.38 1.61 13.62
CA SER A 18 14.14 2.93 13.02
C SER A 18 13.46 2.72 11.67
N LEU A 19 12.30 3.35 11.44
CA LEU A 19 11.54 3.22 10.19
C LEU A 19 12.34 3.88 9.05
N ASP A 20 13.36 3.19 8.53
CA ASP A 20 14.18 3.62 7.39
C ASP A 20 13.44 3.27 6.09
N PHE A 21 12.30 3.93 5.91
CA PHE A 21 11.56 3.92 4.66
C PHE A 21 11.88 5.19 3.89
N ASP A 22 11.93 5.09 2.57
CA ASP A 22 12.15 6.26 1.72
C ASP A 22 11.00 7.26 1.90
N ASP A 23 11.33 8.44 2.43
CA ASP A 23 10.46 9.60 2.42
C ASP A 23 10.50 10.25 1.03
N LEU A 24 9.38 10.17 0.33
CA LEU A 24 9.21 10.68 -1.04
C LEU A 24 8.44 11.99 -1.09
N THR A 25 8.10 12.60 0.06
CA THR A 25 7.25 13.80 0.14
C THR A 25 7.70 14.91 -0.80
N ASP A 26 8.97 15.32 -0.73
CA ASP A 26 9.50 16.39 -1.60
C ASP A 26 9.90 15.91 -2.99
N ARG A 27 9.88 14.59 -3.24
CA ARG A 27 10.33 13.96 -4.49
C ARG A 27 9.20 13.70 -5.47
N LEU A 28 7.94 13.83 -5.04
CA LEU A 28 6.78 13.56 -5.86
C LEU A 28 6.13 14.87 -6.34
N ILE A 29 5.58 14.81 -7.55
CA ILE A 29 4.69 15.84 -8.09
C ILE A 29 3.41 15.12 -8.52
N PHE A 30 2.31 15.47 -7.86
CA PHE A 30 0.99 14.92 -8.14
C PHE A 30 0.49 15.42 -9.49
N VAL A 31 -0.14 14.52 -10.25
CA VAL A 31 -0.74 14.85 -11.54
C VAL A 31 -2.19 15.23 -11.29
N GLU A 32 -2.55 16.49 -11.56
CA GLU A 32 -3.85 17.08 -11.18
C GLU A 32 -5.05 16.55 -11.98
N GLU A 33 -4.85 15.75 -13.04
CA GLU A 33 -5.89 15.41 -14.02
C GLU A 33 -6.21 13.92 -14.20
N ASP A 34 -5.48 12.99 -13.56
CA ASP A 34 -5.72 11.55 -13.78
C ASP A 34 -6.59 10.92 -12.68
N GLU A 35 -7.65 10.25 -13.16
CA GLU A 35 -8.63 9.41 -12.45
C GLU A 35 -8.29 9.10 -10.99
N LEU A 36 -9.08 9.68 -10.08
CA LEU A 36 -9.22 9.18 -8.72
C LEU A 36 -9.82 7.77 -8.83
N LEU A 37 -8.99 6.73 -8.81
CA LEU A 37 -9.49 5.37 -8.68
C LEU A 37 -9.95 5.22 -7.23
N PRO A 38 -11.26 5.08 -6.95
CA PRO A 38 -11.71 4.69 -5.63
C PRO A 38 -11.12 3.30 -5.38
N PHE A 39 -10.30 3.16 -4.34
CA PHE A 39 -9.81 1.86 -3.90
C PHE A 39 -10.53 1.51 -2.60
N GLY A 40 -11.74 0.96 -2.74
CA GLY A 40 -12.64 0.59 -1.66
C GLY A 40 -13.12 1.81 -0.86
N GLY A 41 -14.08 1.60 0.05
CA GLY A 41 -14.74 2.70 0.79
C GLY A 41 -13.82 3.66 1.57
N PHE A 42 -12.53 3.34 1.76
CA PHE A 42 -11.63 4.00 2.70
C PHE A 42 -10.33 4.57 2.11
N SER A 43 -10.07 4.49 0.79
CA SER A 43 -8.83 5.07 0.22
C SER A 43 -8.99 5.55 -1.23
N VAL A 44 -8.09 6.45 -1.63
CA VAL A 44 -7.98 6.97 -3.00
C VAL A 44 -6.54 6.81 -3.46
N VAL A 45 -6.33 6.37 -4.70
CA VAL A 45 -4.99 6.30 -5.29
C VAL A 45 -4.78 7.49 -6.21
N HIS A 46 -3.75 8.28 -5.92
CA HIS A 46 -3.30 9.40 -6.74
C HIS A 46 -2.11 9.01 -7.59
N ARG A 47 -2.08 9.47 -8.84
CA ARG A 47 -0.91 9.35 -9.70
C ARG A 47 0.09 10.48 -9.40
N ALA A 48 1.36 10.13 -9.29
CA ALA A 48 2.45 11.08 -9.09
C ALA A 48 3.65 10.74 -9.98
N VAL A 49 4.50 11.72 -10.25
CA VAL A 49 5.76 11.53 -10.99
C VAL A 49 6.95 12.00 -10.16
N HIS A 50 8.12 11.40 -10.35
CA HIS A 50 9.33 11.87 -9.69
C HIS A 50 9.69 13.29 -10.15
N ARG A 51 10.07 14.16 -9.21
CA ARG A 51 10.43 15.55 -9.47
C ARG A 51 11.60 15.68 -10.45
N SER A 52 12.64 14.85 -10.28
CA SER A 52 13.83 14.88 -11.15
C SER A 52 13.78 13.92 -12.35
N CYS A 53 12.79 13.03 -12.43
CA CYS A 53 12.71 11.99 -13.48
C CYS A 53 11.26 11.67 -13.81
N ARG A 54 10.68 12.44 -14.74
CA ARG A 54 9.23 12.37 -15.07
C ARG A 54 8.77 11.00 -15.58
N ASP A 55 9.67 10.17 -16.11
CA ASP A 55 9.37 8.81 -16.55
C ASP A 55 9.13 7.83 -15.40
N LYS A 56 9.57 8.17 -14.18
CA LYS A 56 9.25 7.41 -12.97
C LYS A 56 7.91 7.87 -12.44
N ILE A 57 6.91 7.01 -12.63
CA ILE A 57 5.51 7.24 -12.25
C ILE A 57 5.17 6.34 -11.06
N PHE A 58 4.48 6.92 -10.09
CA PHE A 58 4.09 6.29 -8.83
C PHE A 58 2.57 6.32 -8.64
N ALA A 59 2.08 5.33 -7.91
CA ALA A 59 0.75 5.31 -7.31
C ALA A 59 0.89 5.63 -5.82
N VAL A 60 0.13 6.63 -5.36
CA VAL A 60 0.10 7.10 -3.97
C VAL A 60 -1.25 6.77 -3.36
N LYS A 61 -1.28 5.78 -2.46
CA LYS A 61 -2.49 5.39 -1.73
C LYS A 61 -2.67 6.34 -0.55
N VAL A 62 -3.64 7.25 -0.71
CA VAL A 62 -4.07 8.21 0.30
C VAL A 62 -5.25 7.62 1.06
N PHE A 63 -5.09 7.45 2.37
CA PHE A 63 -6.16 6.95 3.21
C PHE A 63 -7.19 8.06 3.45
N ARG A 64 -8.48 7.76 3.27
CA ARG A 64 -9.55 8.73 3.53
C ARG A 64 -9.65 8.98 5.03
N ASP A 65 -10.00 10.22 5.32
CA ASP A 65 -10.06 10.83 6.64
C ASP A 65 -10.81 9.96 7.66
N ARG A 66 -10.07 9.34 8.58
CA ARG A 66 -10.62 8.82 9.85
C ARG A 66 -10.65 9.90 10.94
N TYR A 67 -10.12 11.09 10.67
CA TYR A 67 -9.78 12.10 11.68
C TYR A 67 -10.80 13.23 11.75
N LYS A 68 -11.63 13.47 10.73
CA LYS A 68 -12.67 14.50 10.74
C LYS A 68 -13.88 14.22 11.64
N SER A 69 -14.03 13.05 12.27
CA SER A 69 -15.20 12.77 13.12
C SER A 69 -15.01 13.01 14.61
N GLU A 70 -13.82 13.28 15.15
CA GLU A 70 -13.65 13.25 16.62
C GLU A 70 -12.76 14.31 17.30
N TYR A 71 -12.06 15.24 16.63
CA TYR A 71 -11.05 16.07 17.34
C TYR A 71 -11.07 17.57 17.04
N HIS A 72 -10.88 18.35 18.11
CA HIS A 72 -10.75 19.81 18.12
C HIS A 72 -9.31 20.26 17.78
N GLU A 73 -9.18 21.47 17.22
CA GLU A 73 -7.97 22.09 16.64
C GLU A 73 -6.71 22.14 17.53
N GLU A 74 -6.78 21.88 18.84
CA GLU A 74 -5.62 22.00 19.75
C GLU A 74 -4.70 20.76 19.78
N ASP A 75 -5.11 19.63 19.19
CA ASP A 75 -4.38 18.33 19.27
C ASP A 75 -3.52 18.00 18.03
N THR A 76 -3.04 19.00 17.31
CA THR A 76 -2.24 18.83 16.07
C THR A 76 -0.97 17.99 16.25
N ALA A 77 -0.36 18.05 17.45
CA ALA A 77 0.81 17.22 17.79
C ALA A 77 0.45 15.74 18.01
N SER A 78 -0.74 15.45 18.52
CA SER A 78 -1.28 14.10 18.70
C SER A 78 -1.69 13.47 17.36
N LEU A 79 -2.15 14.29 16.39
CA LEU A 79 -2.46 13.87 15.01
C LEU A 79 -1.21 13.41 14.24
N THR A 80 -0.06 14.03 14.49
CA THR A 80 1.23 13.64 13.88
C THR A 80 1.80 12.36 14.51
N LEU A 81 1.56 12.13 15.80
CA LEU A 81 2.02 10.94 16.54
C LEU A 81 1.10 9.73 16.37
N ALA A 82 -0.17 9.96 16.09
CA ALA A 82 -1.10 8.93 15.66
C ALA A 82 -0.99 8.69 14.15
N LEU A 83 0.22 8.58 13.59
CA LEU A 83 0.44 7.77 12.40
C LEU A 83 -0.28 6.45 12.69
N ASP A 84 -1.41 6.20 12.01
CA ASP A 84 -2.31 5.10 12.35
C ASP A 84 -1.43 3.85 12.49
N ARG A 85 -1.41 3.24 13.69
CA ARG A 85 -0.57 2.06 13.95
C ARG A 85 -0.82 0.97 12.91
N ASN A 86 -2.00 0.98 12.28
CA ASN A 86 -2.33 0.14 11.14
C ASN A 86 -1.54 0.50 9.88
N ILE A 87 -1.38 1.78 9.54
CA ILE A 87 -0.58 2.23 8.39
C ILE A 87 0.91 1.90 8.60
N ILE A 88 1.47 2.16 9.78
CA ILE A 88 2.85 1.78 10.09
C ILE A 88 3.04 0.27 9.96
N ARG A 89 2.10 -0.52 10.48
CA ARG A 89 2.13 -1.98 10.37
C ARG A 89 2.01 -2.43 8.92
N GLU A 90 1.14 -1.80 8.13
CA GLU A 90 1.00 -2.05 6.68
C GLU A 90 2.33 -1.79 5.95
N MET A 91 3.00 -0.66 6.25
CA MET A 91 4.32 -0.33 5.70
C MET A 91 5.38 -1.39 6.04
N GLN A 92 5.46 -1.80 7.30
CA GLN A 92 6.43 -2.81 7.76
C GLN A 92 6.23 -4.16 7.07
N ILE A 93 4.99 -4.63 7.02
CA ILE A 93 4.64 -5.89 6.37
C ILE A 93 4.96 -5.77 4.88
N TRP A 94 4.43 -4.76 4.19
CA TRP A 94 4.55 -4.58 2.74
C TRP A 94 6.01 -4.42 2.29
N SER A 95 6.80 -3.60 2.99
CA SER A 95 8.24 -3.42 2.72
C SER A 95 9.02 -4.73 2.82
N THR A 96 8.64 -5.60 3.76
CA THR A 96 9.29 -6.90 3.94
C THR A 96 8.88 -7.86 2.82
N ILE A 97 7.58 -8.08 2.63
CA ILE A 97 7.09 -9.14 1.73
C ILE A 97 7.34 -8.85 0.25
N SER A 98 7.30 -7.58 -0.16
CA SER A 98 7.44 -7.20 -1.57
C SER A 98 8.85 -7.45 -2.12
N LYS A 99 9.85 -7.55 -1.24
CA LYS A 99 11.24 -7.89 -1.61
C LYS A 99 11.44 -9.38 -1.87
N HIS A 100 10.49 -10.22 -1.50
CA HIS A 100 10.64 -11.67 -1.48
C HIS A 100 9.79 -12.41 -2.51
N HIS A 101 8.94 -11.71 -3.29
CA HIS A 101 8.09 -12.36 -4.28
C HIS A 101 7.73 -11.45 -5.47
N PRO A 102 7.89 -11.92 -6.73
CA PRO A 102 7.68 -11.10 -7.93
C PRO A 102 6.20 -10.76 -8.19
N ASN A 103 5.26 -11.56 -7.68
CA ASN A 103 3.82 -11.28 -7.79
C ASN A 103 3.26 -10.47 -6.61
N ILE A 104 4.12 -9.79 -5.84
CA ILE A 104 3.71 -8.81 -4.82
C ILE A 104 4.20 -7.44 -5.28
N LEU A 105 3.31 -6.45 -5.29
CA LEU A 105 3.62 -5.10 -5.75
C LEU A 105 4.77 -4.51 -4.90
N PRO A 106 5.84 -3.95 -5.51
CA PRO A 106 6.93 -3.33 -4.76
C PRO A 106 6.46 -2.15 -3.89
N PHE A 107 6.87 -2.14 -2.63
CA PHE A 107 6.76 -0.97 -1.77
C PHE A 107 7.91 0.00 -2.08
N GLN A 108 7.60 1.26 -2.39
CA GLN A 108 8.62 2.28 -2.74
C GLN A 108 8.95 3.21 -1.58
N GLY A 109 8.05 3.36 -0.60
CA GLY A 109 8.22 4.31 0.49
C GLY A 109 6.90 4.94 0.91
N TYR A 110 7.00 6.07 1.58
CA TYR A 110 5.85 6.86 2.02
C TYR A 110 5.98 8.31 1.58
N CYS A 111 4.89 9.05 1.68
CA CYS A 111 4.90 10.51 1.57
C CYS A 111 3.80 11.11 2.46
N PHE A 112 3.94 12.39 2.78
CA PHE A 112 2.87 13.18 3.35
C PHE A 112 2.10 13.88 2.23
N TYR A 113 0.88 13.41 1.95
CA TYR A 113 -0.01 14.03 0.97
C TYR A 113 -0.67 15.26 1.58
N ASP A 114 -0.37 16.44 1.05
CA ASP A 114 -0.99 17.70 1.44
C ASP A 114 -2.22 17.97 0.55
N ARG A 115 -3.38 18.12 1.18
CA ARG A 115 -4.61 18.53 0.52
C ARG A 115 -4.86 19.99 0.86
N ASN A 116 -4.17 20.90 0.16
CA ASN A 116 -4.33 22.36 0.17
C ASN A 116 -5.16 22.90 1.36
N GLY A 117 -4.53 22.95 2.54
CA GLY A 117 -5.13 23.54 3.75
C GLY A 117 -5.64 22.54 4.80
N ASP A 118 -5.66 21.24 4.52
CA ASP A 118 -5.85 20.17 5.51
C ASP A 118 -4.50 19.70 6.09
N ALA A 119 -4.53 18.98 7.23
CA ALA A 119 -3.33 18.35 7.77
C ALA A 119 -2.76 17.30 6.79
N PRO A 120 -1.42 17.19 6.63
CA PRO A 120 -0.83 16.20 5.73
C PRO A 120 -1.16 14.76 6.12
N ILE A 121 -1.49 13.93 5.12
CA ILE A 121 -1.91 12.54 5.32
C ILE A 121 -0.75 11.61 4.98
N LEU A 122 -0.31 10.78 5.95
CA LEU A 122 0.64 9.70 5.70
C LEU A 122 0.07 8.75 4.63
N SER A 123 0.77 8.63 3.51
CA SER A 123 0.32 7.91 2.32
C SER A 123 1.39 6.95 1.82
N LEU A 124 0.97 5.82 1.23
CA LEU A 124 1.90 4.77 0.79
C LEU A 124 2.22 4.89 -0.69
N VAL A 125 3.47 4.65 -1.06
CA VAL A 125 3.95 4.83 -2.43
C VAL A 125 4.36 3.48 -3.04
N SER A 126 3.91 3.25 -4.27
CA SER A 126 4.23 2.07 -5.09
C SER A 126 4.43 2.49 -6.56
N PRO A 127 4.96 1.62 -7.45
CA PRO A 127 5.01 1.91 -8.87
C PRO A 127 3.60 2.06 -9.47
N TRP A 128 3.45 2.96 -10.44
CA TRP A 128 2.19 3.06 -11.19
C TRP A 128 1.97 1.86 -12.11
N MET A 129 0.81 1.21 -12.00
CA MET A 129 0.41 0.08 -12.84
C MET A 129 -0.36 0.61 -14.06
N ARG A 130 0.32 0.71 -15.21
CA ARG A 130 -0.24 1.33 -16.43
C ARG A 130 -1.51 0.66 -16.97
N ASN A 131 -1.70 -0.62 -16.69
CA ASN A 131 -2.83 -1.40 -17.15
C ASN A 131 -4.00 -1.37 -16.15
N GLY A 132 -3.95 -0.49 -15.14
CA GLY A 132 -5.01 -0.36 -14.14
C GLY A 132 -5.16 -1.60 -13.27
N THR A 133 -6.37 -1.76 -12.75
CA THR A 133 -6.81 -2.93 -11.99
C THR A 133 -7.18 -4.08 -12.93
N LEU A 134 -7.38 -5.29 -12.38
CA LEU A 134 -7.62 -6.47 -13.20
C LEU A 134 -8.97 -6.41 -13.94
N ASP A 135 -10.00 -5.89 -13.29
CA ASP A 135 -11.30 -5.58 -13.89
C ASP A 135 -11.16 -4.61 -15.06
N GLN A 136 -10.51 -3.46 -14.86
CA GLN A 136 -10.24 -2.49 -15.93
C GLN A 136 -9.49 -3.13 -17.10
N PHE A 137 -8.42 -3.89 -16.80
CA PHE A 137 -7.65 -4.58 -17.82
C PHE A 137 -8.50 -5.57 -18.64
N LEU A 138 -9.39 -6.32 -17.99
CA LEU A 138 -10.24 -7.30 -18.65
C LEU A 138 -11.37 -6.64 -19.46
N GLU A 139 -11.89 -5.50 -19.01
CA GLU A 139 -12.86 -4.69 -19.74
C GLU A 139 -12.24 -4.10 -21.01
N ASP A 140 -11.08 -3.47 -20.89
CA ASP A 140 -10.34 -2.87 -22.00
C ASP A 140 -9.83 -3.91 -23.00
N ASN A 141 -9.61 -5.15 -22.54
CA ASN A 141 -9.02 -6.21 -23.35
C ASN A 141 -9.91 -7.48 -23.36
N TYR A 142 -11.19 -7.31 -23.71
CA TYR A 142 -12.14 -8.43 -23.80
C TYR A 142 -11.69 -9.58 -24.70
N THR A 143 -10.81 -9.33 -25.68
CA THR A 143 -10.24 -10.33 -26.60
C THR A 143 -8.96 -11.01 -26.08
N VAL A 144 -8.53 -10.76 -24.84
CA VAL A 144 -7.34 -11.44 -24.28
C VAL A 144 -7.52 -12.93 -24.38
N ASP A 145 -6.53 -13.58 -25.01
CA ASP A 145 -6.57 -15.01 -25.24
C ASP A 145 -6.62 -15.80 -23.91
N GLN A 146 -7.16 -17.01 -23.98
CA GLN A 146 -7.35 -17.84 -22.80
C GLN A 146 -6.02 -18.16 -22.09
N ARG A 147 -4.93 -18.27 -22.85
CA ARG A 147 -3.61 -18.58 -22.30
C ARG A 147 -3.11 -17.45 -21.41
N LYS A 148 -3.27 -16.20 -21.84
CA LYS A 148 -2.88 -15.02 -21.09
C LYS A 148 -3.72 -14.85 -19.84
N ARG A 149 -5.02 -15.15 -19.88
CA ARG A 149 -5.88 -15.19 -18.68
C ARG A 149 -5.37 -16.23 -17.66
N ILE A 150 -4.97 -17.41 -18.12
CA ILE A 150 -4.39 -18.46 -17.27
C ILE A 150 -3.05 -18.00 -16.67
N GLU A 151 -2.20 -17.31 -17.44
CA GLU A 151 -0.94 -16.74 -16.93
C GLU A 151 -1.21 -15.71 -15.82
N ILE A 152 -2.13 -14.77 -16.04
CA ILE A 152 -2.54 -13.79 -15.02
C ILE A 152 -3.06 -14.50 -13.76
N LEU A 153 -3.92 -15.51 -13.91
CA LEU A 153 -4.45 -16.26 -12.78
C LEU A 153 -3.34 -16.99 -12.00
N LYS A 154 -2.36 -17.57 -12.70
CA LYS A 154 -1.21 -18.22 -12.06
C LYS A 154 -0.39 -17.22 -11.23
N ASP A 155 -0.13 -16.04 -11.78
CA ASP A 155 0.58 -14.96 -11.09
C ASP A 155 -0.15 -14.53 -9.81
N ILE A 156 -1.47 -14.32 -9.90
CA ILE A 156 -2.32 -13.98 -8.74
C ILE A 156 -2.25 -15.10 -7.68
N VAL A 157 -2.45 -16.35 -8.08
CA VAL A 157 -2.42 -17.50 -7.17
C VAL A 157 -1.06 -17.65 -6.49
N ASN A 158 0.04 -17.45 -7.22
CA ASN A 158 1.39 -17.50 -6.66
C ASN A 158 1.60 -16.40 -5.60
N GLY A 159 1.16 -15.17 -5.89
CA GLY A 159 1.21 -14.07 -4.91
C GLY A 159 0.40 -14.37 -3.65
N VAL A 160 -0.85 -14.81 -3.80
CA VAL A 160 -1.71 -15.16 -2.64
C VAL A 160 -1.14 -16.33 -1.83
N LEU A 161 -0.65 -17.38 -2.51
CA LEU A 161 -0.01 -18.51 -1.85
C LEU A 161 1.21 -18.06 -1.03
N PHE A 162 2.00 -17.14 -1.57
CA PHE A 162 3.13 -16.55 -0.87
C PHE A 162 2.68 -15.78 0.39
N LEU A 163 1.63 -14.96 0.30
CA LEU A 163 1.08 -14.25 1.47
C LEU A 163 0.65 -15.24 2.57
N HIS A 164 -0.11 -16.26 2.20
CA HIS A 164 -0.60 -17.28 3.14
C HIS A 164 0.54 -18.05 3.79
N LYS A 165 1.60 -18.39 3.05
CA LYS A 165 2.80 -19.04 3.61
C LYS A 165 3.53 -18.18 4.65
N ASN A 166 3.38 -16.86 4.57
CA ASN A 166 3.94 -15.90 5.53
C ASN A 166 2.93 -15.50 6.62
N GLY A 167 1.82 -16.22 6.76
CA GLY A 167 0.80 -15.96 7.78
C GLY A 167 0.01 -14.66 7.57
N ILE A 168 0.06 -14.09 6.37
CA ILE A 168 -0.65 -12.86 6.02
C ILE A 168 -1.94 -13.22 5.32
N VAL A 169 -3.06 -12.86 5.94
CA VAL A 169 -4.38 -12.88 5.30
C VAL A 169 -4.61 -11.48 4.75
N HIS A 170 -4.62 -11.34 3.42
CA HIS A 170 -4.76 -10.05 2.73
C HIS A 170 -6.04 -9.29 3.11
N GLY A 171 -7.06 -9.98 3.62
CA GLY A 171 -8.27 -9.38 4.18
C GLY A 171 -9.25 -8.80 3.15
N ASP A 172 -8.77 -8.39 1.97
CA ASP A 172 -9.60 -7.88 0.86
C ASP A 172 -8.98 -8.19 -0.51
N LEU A 173 -8.95 -9.47 -0.91
CA LEU A 173 -8.59 -9.85 -2.30
C LEU A 173 -9.82 -9.63 -3.19
N LYS A 174 -9.97 -8.42 -3.74
CA LYS A 174 -11.01 -8.11 -4.74
C LYS A 174 -10.40 -7.77 -6.11
N PRO A 175 -11.01 -8.20 -7.23
CA PRO A 175 -10.54 -7.90 -8.60
C PRO A 175 -10.54 -6.41 -8.94
N GLY A 176 -11.45 -5.67 -8.31
CA GLY A 176 -11.60 -4.22 -8.35
C GLY A 176 -12.13 -3.78 -7.00
N SER A 177 -11.70 -2.64 -6.50
CA SER A 177 -12.26 -2.07 -5.28
C SER A 177 -13.14 -0.87 -5.63
N THR A 178 -14.18 -1.14 -6.42
CA THR A 178 -15.27 -0.20 -6.70
C THR A 178 -16.50 -0.63 -5.93
N ASP A 179 -16.79 0.01 -4.80
CA ASP A 179 -18.16 0.02 -4.27
C ASP A 179 -18.93 1.07 -5.08
N SER A 180 -19.67 0.60 -6.09
CA SER A 180 -20.70 1.37 -6.76
C SER A 180 -22.03 1.16 -6.04
N MET A 181 -22.53 2.21 -5.36
CA MET A 181 -23.94 2.68 -5.40
C MET A 181 -24.12 3.89 -4.48
#